data_AF-A0A8S3QM06-F1
#
_entry.id   AF-A0A8S3QM06-F1
#
_cell.length_a   1.000
_cell.length_b   1.000
_cell.length_c   1.000
_cell.angle_alpha   90.00
_cell.angle_beta   90.00
_cell.angle_gamma   90.00
#
_symmetry.space_group_name_H-M   'P 1'
#
loop_
_entity.id
_entity.type
_entity.pdbx_description
1 polymer ?
#
loop_
_entity_poly.entity_id
_entity_poly.type
_entity_poly.pdbx_seq_one_letter_code
_entity_poly.pdbx_strand_id
1 'polypeptide(L)'
;MNTAPLSQGLVGSTQICQRLENQYYYATEYDTKNRIPYYSLYTLSFDKCGSRYDGWFVEPQLADKNDPSMVHISRANNNIATFGSKQAVNVDYTRSGYDRGHLNPQLYHCETEDSRKATNSLTNIAPQVPTFNQGIWNKFETTLYDISKKYCNFVGARRYYITGVLPSNNRFISIGRVNVPDHYWTAVCCDSSGANGALRNEGWSAGFVGGNVNNSSIFIYSIQNFLPTTSTTLFADYKDQNGNTVKNCLFNPTKADNIINEIASTDDRFIKEKTSLFSRVCKHIYNGACDLYNRLFG
;
A
#
# COMPACT_ATOMS: atom_id res chain seq x y z
N MET A 1 -6.25 19.54 25.87
CA MET A 1 -6.08 19.35 24.42
C MET A 1 -4.58 19.29 24.15
N ASN A 2 -3.97 18.11 24.25
CA ASN A 2 -2.56 17.91 23.93
C ASN A 2 -2.50 17.12 22.63
N THR A 3 -2.36 17.82 21.51
CA THR A 3 -2.02 17.21 20.22
C THR A 3 -0.64 16.58 20.38
N ALA A 4 -0.56 15.26 20.21
CA ALA A 4 0.73 14.59 20.10
C ALA A 4 1.57 15.26 18.99
N PRO A 5 2.90 15.38 19.16
CA PRO A 5 3.75 15.97 18.14
C PRO A 5 3.64 15.12 16.87
N LEU A 6 3.42 15.80 15.74
CA LEU A 6 3.51 15.25 14.38
C LEU A 6 4.78 14.39 14.29
N SER A 7 4.66 13.08 14.08
CA SER A 7 5.83 12.32 13.65
C SER A 7 6.19 12.88 12.27
N GLN A 8 7.42 13.37 12.13
CA GLN A 8 7.91 13.82 10.84
C GLN A 8 7.90 12.58 9.92
N GLY A 9 7.30 12.72 8.73
CA GLY A 9 7.39 11.69 7.69
C GLY A 9 8.84 11.27 7.43
N LEU A 10 9.03 10.20 6.67
CA LEU A 10 10.36 9.74 6.29
C LEU A 10 11.19 10.93 5.75
N VAL A 11 12.46 11.03 6.14
CA VAL A 11 13.27 12.20 5.75
C VAL A 11 13.30 12.29 4.21
N GLY A 12 12.72 13.37 3.66
CA GLY A 12 12.60 13.59 2.22
C GLY A 12 11.30 13.06 1.56
N SER A 13 10.36 12.51 2.34
CA SER A 13 9.04 12.11 1.87
C SER A 13 7.98 13.20 2.10
N THR A 14 6.77 12.95 1.58
CA THR A 14 5.58 13.73 1.87
C THR A 14 4.38 12.80 2.03
N GLN A 15 3.62 13.01 3.10
CA GLN A 15 2.33 12.35 3.31
C GLN A 15 1.27 12.97 2.39
N ILE A 16 0.58 12.13 1.62
CA ILE A 16 -0.46 12.50 0.68
C ILE A 16 -1.76 11.82 1.12
N CYS A 17 -2.76 12.61 1.48
CA CYS A 17 -4.12 12.10 1.63
C CYS A 17 -4.79 12.16 0.26
N GLN A 18 -5.04 10.99 -0.34
CA GLN A 18 -5.42 10.88 -1.74
C GLN A 18 -6.88 11.22 -1.90
N ARG A 19 -7.13 12.41 -2.45
CA ARG A 19 -8.44 13.04 -2.50
C ARG A 19 -8.88 13.25 -3.93
N LEU A 20 -10.07 12.81 -4.29
CA LEU A 20 -10.69 13.07 -5.59
C LEU A 20 -12.11 13.60 -5.36
N GLU A 21 -12.50 14.66 -6.08
CA GLU A 21 -13.82 15.31 -5.94
C GLU A 21 -14.20 15.56 -4.48
N ASN A 22 -13.25 16.11 -3.71
CA ASN A 22 -13.36 16.43 -2.29
C ASN A 22 -13.50 15.25 -1.30
N GLN A 23 -13.41 13.98 -1.75
CA GLN A 23 -13.49 12.78 -0.92
C GLN A 23 -12.13 12.10 -0.77
N TYR A 24 -11.85 11.54 0.42
CA TYR A 24 -10.63 10.78 0.69
C TYR A 24 -10.83 9.30 0.39
N TYR A 25 -9.84 8.66 -0.23
CA TYR A 25 -9.93 7.24 -0.63
C TYR A 25 -8.84 6.37 -0.02
N TYR A 26 -7.61 6.86 0.00
CA TYR A 26 -6.46 6.16 0.58
C TYR A 26 -5.38 7.19 0.90
N ALA A 27 -4.23 6.76 1.38
CA ALA A 27 -3.09 7.65 1.53
C ALA A 27 -1.79 7.03 1.06
N THR A 28 -0.83 7.90 0.75
CA THR A 28 0.49 7.52 0.28
C THR A 28 1.56 8.30 1.02
N GLU A 29 2.57 7.61 1.50
CA GLU A 29 3.84 8.23 1.88
C GLU A 29 4.72 8.26 0.63
N TYR A 30 5.06 9.45 0.12
CA TYR A 30 5.64 9.60 -1.21
C TYR A 30 7.05 10.17 -1.18
N ASP A 31 7.98 9.54 -1.89
CA ASP A 31 9.35 10.02 -2.08
C ASP A 31 9.42 11.01 -3.25
N THR A 32 9.45 12.30 -2.96
CA THR A 32 9.52 13.34 -4.00
C THR A 32 10.87 13.40 -4.73
N LYS A 33 11.93 12.81 -4.14
CA LYS A 33 13.27 12.76 -4.74
C LYS A 33 13.36 11.63 -5.76
N ASN A 34 12.91 10.44 -5.38
CA ASN A 34 12.90 9.25 -6.23
C ASN A 34 11.65 9.15 -7.11
N ARG A 35 10.65 10.01 -6.86
CA ARG A 35 9.35 10.08 -7.56
C ARG A 35 8.60 8.76 -7.58
N ILE A 36 8.65 8.04 -6.47
CA ILE A 36 7.90 6.81 -6.24
C ILE A 36 7.27 6.83 -4.84
N PRO A 37 6.15 6.15 -4.62
CA PRO A 37 5.66 5.93 -3.27
C PRO A 37 6.68 5.14 -2.45
N TYR A 38 6.79 5.43 -1.15
CA TYR A 38 7.34 4.46 -0.21
C TYR A 38 6.30 3.39 0.09
N TYR A 39 5.06 3.81 0.36
CA TYR A 39 3.91 2.93 0.52
C TYR A 39 2.59 3.67 0.37
N SER A 40 1.54 2.93 0.04
CA SER A 40 0.14 3.35 0.10
C SER A 40 -0.59 2.53 1.16
N LEU A 41 -1.39 3.19 2.01
CA LEU A 41 -2.31 2.56 2.96
C LEU A 41 -3.74 2.68 2.45
N TYR A 42 -4.46 1.56 2.48
CA TYR A 42 -5.82 1.50 1.98
C TYR A 42 -6.62 0.42 2.72
N THR A 43 -7.95 0.53 2.60
CA THR A 43 -8.88 -0.52 3.04
C THR A 43 -9.46 -1.24 1.85
N LEU A 44 -9.86 -2.51 2.03
CA LEU A 44 -10.58 -3.27 1.02
C LEU A 44 -12.07 -3.43 1.34
N SER A 45 -12.90 -3.21 0.33
CA SER A 45 -14.28 -3.68 0.26
C SER A 45 -14.37 -4.91 -0.65
N PHE A 46 -15.55 -5.54 -0.67
CA PHE A 46 -15.84 -6.70 -1.53
C PHE A 46 -17.01 -6.44 -2.46
N ASP A 47 -17.22 -5.17 -2.82
CA ASP A 47 -18.27 -4.72 -3.71
C ASP A 47 -18.04 -5.18 -5.16
N LYS A 48 -19.11 -5.23 -5.96
CA LYS A 48 -19.01 -5.66 -7.36
C LYS A 48 -18.40 -4.56 -8.22
N CYS A 49 -17.36 -4.91 -8.96
CA CYS A 49 -16.60 -3.97 -9.78
C CYS A 49 -17.24 -3.69 -11.14
N GLY A 50 -17.09 -2.44 -11.61
CA GLY A 50 -17.27 -2.08 -13.02
C GLY A 50 -16.01 -2.32 -13.87
N SER A 51 -16.02 -1.89 -15.14
CA SER A 51 -14.90 -2.02 -16.10
C SER A 51 -13.72 -1.11 -15.77
N ARG A 52 -12.47 -1.59 -15.84
CA ARG A 52 -11.25 -0.81 -15.55
C ARG A 52 -11.27 0.61 -16.12
N TYR A 53 -10.64 1.54 -15.38
CA TYR A 53 -10.48 2.92 -15.82
C TYR A 53 -9.03 3.16 -16.25
N ASP A 54 -8.83 3.78 -17.41
CA ASP A 54 -7.50 3.90 -18.04
C ASP A 54 -6.90 5.32 -17.94
N GLY A 55 -7.65 6.28 -17.38
CA GLY A 55 -7.16 7.66 -17.17
C GLY A 55 -6.19 7.76 -16.00
N TRP A 56 -5.30 8.74 -16.06
CA TRP A 56 -4.23 8.96 -15.07
C TRP A 56 -4.39 10.31 -14.37
N PHE A 57 -4.06 10.33 -13.08
CA PHE A 57 -4.12 11.52 -12.24
C PHE A 57 -2.72 11.90 -11.72
N VAL A 58 -2.56 13.17 -11.38
CA VAL A 58 -1.39 13.73 -10.69
C VAL A 58 -1.86 14.47 -9.44
N GLU A 59 -0.95 14.69 -8.49
CA GLU A 59 -1.19 15.37 -7.22
C GLU A 59 -0.69 16.83 -7.25
N PRO A 60 -1.57 17.83 -7.42
CA PRO A 60 -1.19 19.24 -7.34
C PRO A 60 -0.61 19.63 -5.98
N GLN A 61 -1.09 19.01 -4.89
CA GLN A 61 -0.64 19.25 -3.51
C GLN A 61 0.88 19.09 -3.27
N LEU A 62 1.58 18.39 -4.16
CA LEU A 62 3.04 18.29 -4.11
C LEU A 62 3.75 19.54 -4.65
N ALA A 63 3.07 20.38 -5.43
CA ALA A 63 3.56 21.64 -5.95
C ALA A 63 2.91 22.86 -5.28
N ASP A 64 1.61 22.80 -4.98
CA ASP A 64 0.86 23.82 -4.26
C ASP A 64 -0.07 23.18 -3.22
N LYS A 65 0.21 23.42 -1.93
CA LYS A 65 -0.53 22.83 -0.82
C LYS A 65 -2.00 23.26 -0.73
N ASN A 66 -2.40 24.29 -1.47
CA ASN A 66 -3.79 24.77 -1.51
C ASN A 66 -4.68 23.97 -2.48
N ASP A 67 -4.10 23.08 -3.28
CA ASP A 67 -4.83 22.21 -4.21
C ASP A 67 -4.75 20.74 -3.76
N PRO A 68 -5.59 20.33 -2.79
CA PRO A 68 -5.49 19.04 -2.10
C PRO A 68 -6.02 17.86 -2.91
N SER A 69 -6.67 18.10 -4.05
CA SER A 69 -7.34 17.06 -4.83
C SER A 69 -6.53 16.69 -6.07
N MET A 70 -6.43 15.39 -6.32
CA MET A 70 -5.81 14.88 -7.53
C MET A 70 -6.58 15.35 -8.76
N VAL A 71 -5.86 15.60 -9.84
CA VAL A 71 -6.44 16.10 -11.09
C VAL A 71 -6.09 15.19 -12.25
N HIS A 72 -7.06 14.97 -13.13
CA HIS A 72 -6.84 14.18 -14.32
C HIS A 72 -5.79 14.87 -15.21
N ILE A 73 -4.88 14.10 -15.79
CA ILE A 73 -3.71 14.65 -16.50
C ILE A 73 -4.10 15.59 -17.65
N SER A 74 -5.23 15.34 -18.34
CA SER A 74 -5.72 16.23 -19.40
C SER A 74 -6.06 17.64 -18.92
N ARG A 75 -6.49 17.80 -17.65
CA ARG A 75 -6.75 19.10 -17.01
C ARG A 75 -5.46 19.75 -16.50
N ALA A 76 -4.41 18.95 -16.30
CA ALA A 76 -3.11 19.37 -15.80
C ALA A 76 -2.09 19.76 -16.89
N ASN A 77 -2.43 19.60 -18.19
CA ASN A 77 -1.46 19.65 -19.29
C ASN A 77 -0.59 20.93 -19.31
N ASN A 78 -1.14 22.10 -19.01
CA ASN A 78 -0.38 23.36 -18.97
C ASN A 78 0.57 23.47 -17.76
N ASN A 79 0.38 22.64 -16.73
CA ASN A 79 1.14 22.64 -15.48
C ASN A 79 1.93 21.35 -15.25
N ILE A 80 1.99 20.46 -16.25
CA ILE A 80 2.59 19.12 -16.07
C ILE A 80 4.08 19.19 -15.73
N ALA A 81 4.80 20.21 -16.21
CA ALA A 81 6.20 20.45 -15.86
C ALA A 81 6.35 20.84 -14.37
N THR A 82 5.46 21.71 -13.88
CA THR A 82 5.41 22.12 -12.48
C THR A 82 5.11 20.93 -11.57
N PHE A 83 4.08 20.15 -11.88
CA PHE A 83 3.74 18.94 -11.11
C PHE A 83 4.85 17.89 -11.19
N GLY A 84 5.40 17.65 -12.38
CA GLY A 84 6.48 16.69 -12.64
C GLY A 84 7.81 17.05 -11.97
N SER A 85 7.97 18.25 -11.41
CA SER A 85 9.16 18.60 -10.64
C SER A 85 9.27 17.77 -9.35
N LYS A 86 8.13 17.42 -8.73
CA LYS A 86 8.03 16.74 -7.42
C LYS A 86 7.42 15.33 -7.47
N GLN A 87 6.90 14.90 -8.61
CA GLN A 87 6.30 13.57 -8.77
C GLN A 87 6.53 13.00 -10.18
N ALA A 88 6.25 11.72 -10.35
CA ALA A 88 6.24 11.08 -11.65
C ALA A 88 5.01 11.53 -12.47
N VAL A 89 5.20 11.71 -13.78
CA VAL A 89 4.12 12.05 -14.72
C VAL A 89 3.96 10.95 -15.76
N ASN A 90 2.80 10.89 -16.44
CA ASN A 90 2.45 9.73 -17.27
C ASN A 90 3.48 9.44 -18.38
N VAL A 91 4.11 10.50 -18.91
CA VAL A 91 5.15 10.39 -19.95
C VAL A 91 6.43 9.72 -19.44
N ASP A 92 6.73 9.78 -18.13
CA ASP A 92 7.92 9.14 -17.56
C ASP A 92 7.92 7.60 -17.76
N TYR A 93 6.73 7.00 -17.88
CA TYR A 93 6.55 5.56 -18.08
C TYR A 93 6.42 5.16 -19.55
N THR A 94 6.24 6.10 -20.47
CA THR A 94 6.03 5.80 -21.88
C THR A 94 7.31 5.25 -22.50
N ARG A 95 7.23 4.06 -23.11
CA ARG A 95 8.37 3.34 -23.74
C ARG A 95 9.54 3.08 -22.77
N SER A 96 9.28 3.04 -21.47
CA SER A 96 10.30 2.76 -20.45
C SER A 96 10.71 1.28 -20.37
N GLY A 97 9.86 0.38 -20.89
CA GLY A 97 9.98 -1.07 -20.71
C GLY A 97 9.40 -1.57 -19.38
N TYR A 98 8.85 -0.67 -18.55
CA TYR A 98 8.21 -0.99 -17.28
C TYR A 98 6.70 -0.70 -17.33
N ASP A 99 5.94 -1.52 -16.62
CA ASP A 99 4.55 -1.24 -16.33
C ASP A 99 4.42 -0.13 -15.30
N ARG A 100 3.24 0.50 -15.31
CA ARG A 100 2.76 1.36 -14.23
C ARG A 100 2.19 0.44 -13.14
N GLY A 101 3.05 -0.02 -12.23
CA GLY A 101 2.66 -0.93 -11.15
C GLY A 101 1.94 -0.19 -10.04
N HIS A 102 0.69 -0.57 -9.78
CA HIS A 102 -0.11 -0.03 -8.68
C HIS A 102 0.37 -0.57 -7.33
N LEU A 103 0.43 0.30 -6.31
CA LEU A 103 0.55 -0.15 -4.92
C LEU A 103 -0.83 -0.43 -4.32
N ASN A 104 -1.75 0.53 -4.47
CA ASN A 104 -3.17 0.31 -4.22
C ASN A 104 -3.86 -0.15 -5.52
N PRO A 105 -4.24 -1.43 -5.66
CA PRO A 105 -4.71 -2.00 -6.92
C PRO A 105 -6.14 -1.56 -7.27
N GLN A 106 -6.32 -1.11 -8.51
CA GLN A 106 -7.60 -0.59 -9.01
C GLN A 106 -8.78 -1.58 -8.86
N LEU A 107 -8.53 -2.88 -9.06
CA LEU A 107 -9.59 -3.89 -9.15
C LEU A 107 -10.27 -4.21 -7.81
N TYR A 108 -9.81 -3.66 -6.70
CA TYR A 108 -10.38 -3.92 -5.37
C TYR A 108 -11.06 -2.69 -4.73
N HIS A 109 -11.23 -1.60 -5.49
CA HIS A 109 -11.97 -0.40 -5.10
C HIS A 109 -13.22 -0.29 -5.95
N CYS A 110 -14.32 -0.85 -5.45
CA CYS A 110 -15.54 -1.08 -6.24
C CYS A 110 -16.79 -0.47 -5.61
N GLU A 111 -16.61 0.32 -4.54
CA GLU A 111 -17.68 1.04 -3.87
C GLU A 111 -18.25 2.15 -4.77
N THR A 112 -17.36 2.85 -5.48
CA THR A 112 -17.70 3.97 -6.36
C THR A 112 -16.76 4.00 -7.58
N GLU A 113 -17.19 4.66 -8.65
CA GLU A 113 -16.30 4.88 -9.81
C GLU A 113 -15.08 5.73 -9.43
N ASP A 114 -15.27 6.68 -8.50
CA ASP A 114 -14.22 7.60 -8.07
C ASP A 114 -13.20 6.94 -7.13
N SER A 115 -13.60 6.00 -6.26
CA SER A 115 -12.63 5.23 -5.45
C SER A 115 -11.66 4.46 -6.33
N ARG A 116 -12.16 3.93 -7.43
CA ARG A 116 -11.36 3.26 -8.45
C ARG A 116 -10.51 4.20 -9.29
N LYS A 117 -11.02 5.37 -9.68
CA LYS A 117 -10.24 6.38 -10.41
C LYS A 117 -9.09 6.89 -9.55
N ALA A 118 -9.33 7.07 -8.25
CA ALA A 118 -8.35 7.59 -7.32
C ALA A 118 -7.06 6.75 -7.30
N THR A 119 -7.16 5.42 -7.45
CA THR A 119 -5.98 4.54 -7.47
C THR A 119 -5.05 4.78 -8.67
N ASN A 120 -5.51 5.48 -9.71
CA ASN A 120 -4.71 5.83 -10.88
C ASN A 120 -3.95 7.17 -10.73
N SER A 121 -3.83 7.70 -9.51
CA SER A 121 -2.84 8.74 -9.23
C SER A 121 -1.43 8.19 -9.40
N LEU A 122 -0.56 8.88 -10.14
CA LEU A 122 0.83 8.44 -10.38
C LEU A 122 1.67 8.41 -9.10
N THR A 123 1.22 9.05 -8.02
CA THR A 123 1.84 8.91 -6.72
C THR A 123 1.59 7.55 -6.07
N ASN A 124 0.62 6.78 -6.55
CA ASN A 124 0.37 5.38 -6.18
C ASN A 124 1.06 4.36 -7.11
N ILE A 125 1.92 4.84 -8.03
CA ILE A 125 2.53 4.02 -9.08
C ILE A 125 4.05 3.97 -8.91
N ALA A 126 4.63 2.80 -9.11
CA ALA A 126 6.07 2.64 -9.28
C ALA A 126 6.38 1.82 -10.55
N PRO A 127 7.57 1.98 -11.17
CA PRO A 127 7.96 1.14 -12.30
C PRO A 127 8.03 -0.33 -11.90
N GLN A 128 7.29 -1.19 -12.61
CA GLN A 128 7.22 -2.61 -12.30
C GLN A 128 7.60 -3.45 -13.52
N VAL A 129 8.44 -4.46 -13.34
CA VAL A 129 8.83 -5.37 -14.42
C VAL A 129 7.58 -6.06 -14.96
N PRO A 130 7.31 -6.05 -16.28
CA PRO A 130 6.04 -6.54 -16.82
C PRO A 130 5.71 -7.98 -16.44
N THR A 131 6.70 -8.89 -16.49
CA THR A 131 6.50 -10.31 -16.10
C THR A 131 6.24 -10.49 -14.60
N PHE A 132 6.73 -9.57 -13.77
CA PHE A 132 6.44 -9.55 -12.34
C PHE A 132 5.02 -9.03 -12.09
N ASN A 133 4.69 -7.84 -12.62
CA ASN A 133 3.39 -7.19 -12.48
C ASN A 133 2.25 -8.07 -12.98
N GLN A 134 2.30 -8.47 -14.25
CA GLN A 134 1.24 -9.20 -14.95
C GLN A 134 1.23 -10.69 -14.57
N GLY A 135 2.31 -11.19 -13.99
CA GLY A 135 2.48 -12.58 -13.59
C GLY A 135 2.26 -12.79 -12.09
N ILE A 136 3.37 -13.06 -11.39
CA ILE A 136 3.32 -13.54 -10.00
C ILE A 136 2.76 -12.48 -9.03
N TRP A 137 2.96 -11.18 -9.28
CA TRP A 137 2.39 -10.13 -8.44
C TRP A 137 0.87 -10.06 -8.59
N ASN A 138 0.34 -10.07 -9.81
CA ASN A 138 -1.11 -10.13 -10.05
C ASN A 138 -1.76 -11.39 -9.46
N LYS A 139 -1.08 -12.54 -9.55
CA LYS A 139 -1.54 -13.78 -8.91
C LYS A 139 -1.59 -13.63 -7.40
N PHE A 140 -0.55 -13.04 -6.80
CA PHE A 140 -0.49 -12.72 -5.37
C PHE A 140 -1.64 -11.80 -4.94
N GLU A 141 -1.86 -10.70 -5.64
CA GLU A 141 -2.95 -9.76 -5.36
C GLU A 141 -4.31 -10.47 -5.36
N THR A 142 -4.54 -11.31 -6.37
CA THR A 142 -5.79 -12.07 -6.52
C THR A 142 -5.97 -13.09 -5.39
N THR A 143 -4.93 -13.88 -5.09
CA THR A 143 -4.98 -14.84 -3.98
C THR A 143 -5.22 -14.14 -2.64
N LEU A 144 -4.55 -13.00 -2.39
CA LEU A 144 -4.71 -12.28 -1.13
C LEU A 144 -6.11 -11.64 -1.02
N TYR A 145 -6.69 -11.16 -2.12
CA TYR A 145 -8.07 -10.71 -2.16
C TYR A 145 -9.06 -11.82 -1.77
N ASP A 146 -8.93 -13.00 -2.37
CA ASP A 146 -9.81 -14.15 -2.09
C ASP A 146 -9.67 -14.64 -0.64
N ILE A 147 -8.44 -14.68 -0.12
CA ILE A 147 -8.15 -15.05 1.27
C ILE A 147 -8.75 -14.03 2.24
N SER A 148 -8.62 -12.72 1.97
CA SER A 148 -9.27 -11.70 2.79
C SER A 148 -10.79 -11.77 2.71
N LYS A 149 -11.36 -12.11 1.55
CA LYS A 149 -12.80 -12.34 1.41
C LYS A 149 -13.25 -13.56 2.20
N LYS A 150 -12.47 -14.63 2.22
CA LYS A 150 -12.76 -15.87 2.96
C LYS A 150 -12.64 -15.68 4.47
N TYR A 151 -11.58 -15.02 4.93
CA TYR A 151 -11.20 -15.01 6.34
C TYR A 151 -11.42 -13.67 7.06
N CYS A 152 -11.82 -12.62 6.35
CA CYS A 152 -12.04 -11.29 6.89
C CYS A 152 -13.34 -10.62 6.44
N ASN A 153 -14.29 -11.38 5.88
CA ASN A 153 -15.59 -10.85 5.47
C ASN A 153 -16.69 -11.14 6.51
N PHE A 154 -16.59 -10.52 7.68
CA PHE A 154 -17.60 -10.61 8.73
C PHE A 154 -17.90 -9.24 9.33
N VAL A 155 -19.05 -9.12 10.00
CA VAL A 155 -19.52 -7.86 10.60
C VAL A 155 -18.54 -7.39 11.67
N GLY A 156 -18.14 -6.13 11.57
CA GLY A 156 -17.15 -5.52 12.48
C GLY A 156 -15.70 -5.79 12.11
N ALA A 157 -15.43 -6.54 11.03
CA ALA A 157 -14.09 -6.69 10.48
C ALA A 157 -13.68 -5.47 9.65
N ARG A 158 -12.42 -5.04 9.76
CA ARG A 158 -11.80 -4.05 8.88
C ARG A 158 -10.54 -4.64 8.25
N ARG A 159 -10.31 -4.36 6.96
CA ARG A 159 -9.16 -4.92 6.23
C ARG A 159 -8.21 -3.81 5.89
N TYR A 160 -7.07 -3.76 6.57
CA TYR A 160 -6.04 -2.78 6.35
C TYR A 160 -4.91 -3.37 5.53
N TYR A 161 -4.50 -2.63 4.51
CA TYR A 161 -3.41 -2.99 3.63
C TYR A 161 -2.40 -1.85 3.60
N ILE A 162 -1.13 -2.23 3.61
CA ILE A 162 -0.02 -1.32 3.38
C ILE A 162 0.84 -1.99 2.30
N THR A 163 0.80 -1.45 1.10
CA THR A 163 1.65 -1.92 -0.01
C THR A 163 2.71 -0.88 -0.26
N GLY A 164 3.96 -1.29 -0.42
CA GLY A 164 5.07 -0.38 -0.63
C GLY A 164 6.15 -0.97 -1.50
N VAL A 165 7.18 -0.16 -1.72
CA VAL A 165 8.34 -0.55 -2.53
C VAL A 165 9.63 -0.22 -1.81
N LEU A 166 10.69 -0.92 -2.21
CA LEU A 166 12.07 -0.64 -1.80
C LEU A 166 12.81 -0.02 -2.98
N PRO A 167 13.16 1.29 -2.92
CA PRO A 167 13.90 1.94 -3.99
C PRO A 167 15.21 1.21 -4.29
N SER A 168 15.60 1.16 -5.57
CA SER A 168 16.96 0.72 -5.92
C SER A 168 17.95 1.86 -5.78
N ASN A 169 19.24 1.54 -5.72
CA ASN A 169 20.28 2.57 -5.60
C ASN A 169 20.59 3.30 -6.92
N ASN A 170 20.33 2.68 -8.08
CA ASN A 170 20.86 3.16 -9.36
C ASN A 170 19.98 2.89 -10.59
N ARG A 171 18.79 2.28 -10.44
CA ARG A 171 17.91 2.00 -11.59
C ARG A 171 16.83 3.08 -11.68
N PHE A 172 16.73 3.72 -12.84
CA PHE A 172 15.78 4.79 -13.09
C PHE A 172 15.25 4.72 -14.52
N ILE A 173 14.01 5.17 -14.72
CA ILE A 173 13.43 5.44 -16.04
C ILE A 173 13.41 6.95 -16.31
N SER A 174 13.05 7.34 -17.54
CA SER A 174 12.89 8.75 -17.95
C SER A 174 14.15 9.59 -17.62
N ILE A 175 15.32 9.09 -18.03
CA ILE A 175 16.62 9.77 -17.88
C ILE A 175 16.88 10.18 -16.42
N GLY A 176 16.72 9.25 -15.49
CA GLY A 176 17.04 9.48 -14.08
C GLY A 176 15.93 10.14 -13.26
N ARG A 177 14.71 10.29 -13.80
CA ARG A 177 13.62 10.98 -13.09
C ARG A 177 12.90 10.12 -12.07
N VAL A 178 12.59 8.86 -12.42
CA VAL A 178 11.74 7.98 -11.60
C VAL A 178 12.52 6.71 -11.27
N ASN A 179 12.68 6.42 -9.99
CA ASN A 179 13.40 5.24 -9.51
C ASN A 179 12.64 3.96 -9.85
N VAL A 180 13.37 2.93 -10.26
CA VAL A 180 12.85 1.58 -10.39
C VAL A 180 13.16 0.84 -9.09
N PRO A 181 12.15 0.43 -8.30
CA PRO A 181 12.39 -0.26 -7.04
C PRO A 181 12.96 -1.67 -7.25
N ASP A 182 13.72 -2.16 -6.27
CA ASP A 182 14.23 -3.54 -6.20
C ASP A 182 13.16 -4.53 -5.76
N HIS A 183 12.23 -4.11 -4.90
CA HIS A 183 11.20 -4.98 -4.35
C HIS A 183 9.86 -4.26 -4.20
N TYR A 184 8.79 -5.05 -4.23
CA TYR A 184 7.46 -4.69 -3.76
C TYR A 184 7.16 -5.49 -2.51
N TRP A 185 6.35 -4.93 -1.61
CA TRP A 185 5.94 -5.60 -0.39
C TRP A 185 4.53 -5.19 0.00
N THR A 186 3.84 -6.07 0.72
CA THR A 186 2.51 -5.81 1.28
C THR A 186 2.44 -6.33 2.71
N ALA A 187 1.92 -5.54 3.62
CA ALA A 187 1.46 -5.97 4.93
C ALA A 187 -0.06 -5.90 4.99
N VAL A 188 -0.69 -6.95 5.51
CA VAL A 188 -2.15 -7.04 5.65
C VAL A 188 -2.53 -7.22 7.12
N CYS A 189 -3.66 -6.63 7.48
CA CYS A 189 -4.31 -6.83 8.75
C CYS A 189 -5.83 -6.97 8.59
N CYS A 190 -6.37 -8.07 9.12
CA CYS A 190 -7.79 -8.27 9.31
C CYS A 190 -8.22 -7.88 10.73
N ASP A 191 -8.46 -6.60 10.99
CA ASP A 191 -8.87 -6.11 12.30
C ASP A 191 -10.26 -6.62 12.68
N SER A 192 -10.34 -7.48 13.70
CA SER A 192 -11.57 -8.04 14.26
C SER A 192 -12.04 -7.32 15.52
N SER A 193 -11.40 -6.21 15.92
CA SER A 193 -11.67 -5.53 17.19
C SER A 193 -13.10 -4.99 17.31
N GLY A 194 -13.69 -4.58 16.18
CA GLY A 194 -15.06 -4.10 16.06
C GLY A 194 -16.12 -5.19 15.94
N ALA A 195 -15.72 -6.48 15.90
CA ALA A 195 -16.65 -7.59 15.86
C ALA A 195 -17.21 -7.95 17.25
N ASN A 196 -18.23 -8.80 17.28
CA ASN A 196 -18.89 -9.25 18.52
C ASN A 196 -18.71 -10.76 18.74
N GLY A 197 -18.75 -11.19 20.00
CA GLY A 197 -18.68 -12.61 20.37
C GLY A 197 -17.39 -13.30 19.93
N ALA A 198 -17.51 -14.54 19.43
CA ALA A 198 -16.36 -15.34 18.99
C ALA A 198 -15.57 -14.68 17.83
N LEU A 199 -16.23 -13.86 17.01
CA LEU A 199 -15.61 -13.19 15.87
C LEU A 199 -14.49 -12.21 16.26
N ARG A 200 -14.44 -11.75 17.53
CA ARG A 200 -13.35 -10.90 18.02
C ARG A 200 -11.98 -11.57 17.93
N ASN A 201 -11.94 -12.90 17.89
CA ASN A 201 -10.71 -13.70 17.83
C ASN A 201 -10.34 -14.15 16.40
N GLU A 202 -11.11 -13.73 15.39
CA GLU A 202 -10.95 -14.20 14.00
C GLU A 202 -9.93 -13.39 13.19
N GLY A 203 -9.35 -12.35 13.77
CA GLY A 203 -8.39 -11.54 13.06
C GLY A 203 -7.06 -12.27 12.76
N TRP A 204 -6.34 -11.80 11.73
CA TRP A 204 -5.03 -12.31 11.32
C TRP A 204 -4.23 -11.26 10.50
N SER A 205 -2.91 -11.42 10.46
CA SER A 205 -1.98 -10.56 9.71
C SER A 205 -0.87 -11.36 9.05
N ALA A 206 -0.35 -10.86 7.93
CA ALA A 206 0.82 -11.40 7.27
C ALA A 206 1.59 -10.30 6.53
N GLY A 207 2.85 -10.59 6.20
CA GLY A 207 3.69 -9.75 5.35
C GLY A 207 4.15 -10.51 4.12
N PHE A 208 4.29 -9.81 3.00
CA PHE A 208 4.60 -10.37 1.68
C PHE A 208 5.67 -9.53 1.00
N VAL A 209 6.60 -10.16 0.29
CA VAL A 209 7.68 -9.49 -0.44
C VAL A 209 7.93 -10.17 -1.78
N GLY A 210 8.04 -9.40 -2.85
CA GLY A 210 8.44 -9.87 -4.18
C GLY A 210 9.56 -9.02 -4.76
N GLY A 211 10.52 -9.66 -5.43
CA GLY A 211 11.55 -8.96 -6.19
C GLY A 211 10.99 -8.39 -7.49
N ASN A 212 11.32 -7.13 -7.80
CA ASN A 212 10.91 -6.48 -9.04
C ASN A 212 11.81 -6.90 -10.21
N VAL A 213 11.75 -8.19 -10.54
CA VAL A 213 12.60 -8.88 -11.53
C VAL A 213 11.80 -9.95 -12.28
N ASN A 214 12.33 -10.40 -13.41
CA ASN A 214 11.76 -11.55 -14.11
C ASN A 214 11.84 -12.81 -13.25
N ASN A 215 10.85 -13.70 -13.35
CA ASN A 215 10.79 -14.97 -12.62
C ASN A 215 10.91 -14.84 -11.08
N SER A 216 10.34 -13.78 -10.51
CA SER A 216 10.32 -13.61 -9.05
C SER A 216 9.44 -14.65 -8.35
N SER A 217 9.73 -14.84 -7.05
CA SER A 217 8.86 -15.48 -6.06
C SER A 217 8.20 -14.44 -5.16
N ILE A 218 7.22 -14.86 -4.37
CA ILE A 218 6.64 -14.07 -3.27
C ILE A 218 6.97 -14.76 -1.95
N PHE A 219 7.69 -14.05 -1.10
CA PHE A 219 8.07 -14.52 0.22
C PHE A 219 7.01 -14.08 1.24
N ILE A 220 6.53 -15.03 2.04
CA ILE A 220 5.45 -14.83 3.01
C ILE A 220 6.01 -14.95 4.42
N TYR A 221 5.73 -13.94 5.24
CA TYR A 221 6.21 -13.82 6.60
C TYR A 221 5.03 -13.72 7.58
N SER A 222 5.21 -14.26 8.78
CA SER A 222 4.42 -13.78 9.92
C SER A 222 4.70 -12.29 10.11
N ILE A 223 3.72 -11.54 10.61
CA ILE A 223 3.89 -10.09 10.76
C ILE A 223 5.05 -9.75 11.72
N GLN A 224 5.32 -10.60 12.72
CA GLN A 224 6.44 -10.38 13.64
C GLN A 224 7.79 -10.52 12.93
N ASN A 225 7.90 -11.45 11.97
CA ASN A 225 9.11 -11.64 11.18
C ASN A 225 9.19 -10.66 10.00
N PHE A 226 8.11 -9.99 9.65
CA PHE A 226 8.11 -8.96 8.61
C PHE A 226 8.74 -7.66 9.12
N LEU A 227 8.60 -7.37 10.41
CA LEU A 227 9.00 -6.12 11.04
C LEU A 227 10.49 -6.10 11.46
N PRO A 228 11.21 -4.98 11.28
CA PRO A 228 12.64 -4.80 11.59
C PRO A 228 12.99 -5.03 13.06
N THR A 229 12.11 -4.61 13.96
CA THR A 229 12.34 -4.62 15.39
C THR A 229 11.03 -4.78 16.15
N THR A 230 11.12 -5.24 17.41
CA THR A 230 9.99 -5.38 18.33
C THR A 230 9.34 -4.05 18.72
N SER A 231 10.01 -2.91 18.48
CA SER A 231 9.49 -1.57 18.75
C SER A 231 8.84 -0.90 17.54
N THR A 232 8.88 -1.53 16.37
CA THR A 232 8.22 -1.03 15.15
C THR A 232 6.84 -1.67 15.02
N THR A 233 5.78 -0.86 14.98
CA THR A 233 4.42 -1.33 14.71
C THR A 233 3.92 -0.75 13.39
N LEU A 234 3.71 -1.61 12.37
CA LEU A 234 3.00 -1.22 11.14
C LEU A 234 1.54 -0.86 11.40
N PHE A 235 0.95 -1.57 12.36
CA PHE A 235 -0.42 -1.39 12.81
C PHE A 235 -0.37 -1.12 14.31
N ALA A 236 -0.13 0.13 14.69
CA ALA A 236 -0.06 0.49 16.10
C ALA A 236 -1.42 0.31 16.79
N ASP A 237 -1.37 -0.07 18.07
CA ASP A 237 -2.53 0.00 18.94
C ASP A 237 -3.06 1.45 18.97
N TYR A 238 -4.37 1.61 18.89
CA TYR A 238 -5.00 2.93 18.99
C TYR A 238 -5.92 2.99 20.20
N LYS A 239 -6.31 4.20 20.57
CA LYS A 239 -7.32 4.44 21.61
C LYS A 239 -8.67 4.62 20.94
N ASP A 240 -9.66 3.81 21.32
CA ASP A 240 -11.03 4.06 20.88
C ASP A 240 -11.59 5.37 21.49
N GLN A 241 -12.78 5.77 21.04
CA GLN A 241 -13.51 6.94 21.56
C GLN A 241 -13.77 6.92 23.08
N ASN A 242 -13.60 5.77 23.74
CA ASN A 242 -13.76 5.59 25.18
C ASN A 242 -12.40 5.50 25.91
N GLY A 243 -11.28 5.68 25.22
CA GLY A 243 -9.94 5.62 25.79
C GLY A 243 -9.37 4.21 26.00
N ASN A 244 -10.06 3.16 25.53
CA ASN A 244 -9.58 1.78 25.61
C ASN A 244 -8.48 1.54 24.57
N THR A 245 -7.41 0.85 24.98
CA THR A 245 -6.42 0.38 24.01
C THR A 245 -7.04 -0.72 23.16
N VAL A 246 -7.27 -0.43 21.88
CA VAL A 246 -7.61 -1.42 20.88
C VAL A 246 -6.30 -1.98 20.34
N LYS A 247 -6.03 -3.25 20.64
CA LYS A 247 -4.88 -3.95 20.09
C LYS A 247 -5.10 -4.16 18.61
N ASN A 248 -4.42 -3.37 17.79
CA ASN A 248 -4.61 -3.42 16.35
C ASN A 248 -3.71 -4.54 15.83
N CYS A 249 -4.29 -5.46 15.06
CA CYS A 249 -3.53 -6.41 14.28
C CYS A 249 -2.57 -7.36 15.02
N LEU A 250 -2.69 -7.50 16.34
CA LEU A 250 -1.97 -8.50 17.13
C LEU A 250 -2.91 -9.64 17.49
N PHE A 251 -2.75 -10.66 16.66
CA PHE A 251 -3.70 -11.69 16.31
C PHE A 251 -3.42 -13.04 16.92
N ASN A 252 -4.40 -13.92 16.74
CA ASN A 252 -4.30 -15.38 16.84
C ASN A 252 -3.18 -15.89 15.91
N PRO A 253 -1.97 -16.21 16.43
CA PRO A 253 -0.82 -16.56 15.61
C PRO A 253 -1.05 -17.88 14.87
N THR A 254 -1.73 -18.83 15.52
CA THR A 254 -2.11 -20.12 14.93
C THR A 254 -3.01 -19.93 13.71
N LYS A 255 -4.00 -19.03 13.78
CA LYS A 255 -4.85 -18.73 12.62
C LYS A 255 -4.05 -18.09 11.50
N ALA A 256 -3.20 -17.10 11.80
CA ALA A 256 -2.35 -16.47 10.81
C ALA A 256 -1.41 -17.48 10.12
N ASP A 257 -0.80 -18.40 10.87
CA ASP A 257 0.04 -19.46 10.32
C ASP A 257 -0.73 -20.41 9.40
N ASN A 258 -1.96 -20.79 9.76
CA ASN A 258 -2.80 -21.63 8.91
C ASN A 258 -3.16 -20.93 7.59
N ILE A 259 -3.49 -19.64 7.64
CA ILE A 259 -3.78 -18.85 6.45
C ILE A 259 -2.53 -18.70 5.58
N ILE A 260 -1.37 -18.42 6.18
CA ILE A 260 -0.09 -18.34 5.46
C ILE A 260 0.21 -19.67 4.75
N ASN A 261 -0.01 -20.81 5.41
CA ASN A 261 0.18 -22.12 4.82
C ASN A 261 -0.79 -22.37 3.65
N GLU A 262 -2.05 -21.93 3.78
CA GLU A 262 -3.02 -21.99 2.68
C GLU A 262 -2.55 -21.15 1.48
N ILE A 263 -2.15 -19.89 1.70
CA ILE A 263 -1.62 -19.03 0.63
C ILE A 263 -0.42 -19.71 -0.05
N ALA A 264 0.57 -20.15 0.72
CA ALA A 264 1.79 -20.78 0.19
C ALA A 264 1.50 -22.05 -0.63
N SER A 265 0.37 -22.72 -0.38
CA SER A 265 -0.02 -23.91 -1.13
C SER A 265 -0.62 -23.61 -2.52
N THR A 266 -0.94 -22.35 -2.82
CA THR A 266 -1.65 -21.97 -4.06
C THR A 266 -0.75 -21.81 -5.29
N ASP A 267 0.56 -21.61 -5.10
CA ASP A 267 1.57 -21.46 -6.17
C ASP A 267 2.93 -21.85 -5.56
N ASP A 268 3.74 -22.63 -6.29
CA ASP A 268 5.05 -23.10 -5.82
C ASP A 268 6.07 -21.98 -5.65
N ARG A 269 5.81 -20.81 -6.24
CA ARG A 269 6.62 -19.58 -6.04
C ARG A 269 6.18 -18.76 -4.84
N PHE A 270 5.18 -19.20 -4.07
CA PHE A 270 4.81 -18.60 -2.79
C PHE A 270 5.54 -19.31 -1.65
N ILE A 271 6.60 -18.67 -1.16
CA ILE A 271 7.59 -19.29 -0.28
C ILE A 271 7.40 -18.77 1.14
N LYS A 272 7.07 -19.65 2.09
CA LYS A 272 7.00 -19.29 3.51
C LYS A 272 8.40 -19.11 4.07
N GLU A 273 8.66 -17.94 4.65
CA GLU A 273 9.94 -17.61 5.27
C GLU A 273 9.84 -17.54 6.80
N LYS A 274 10.83 -18.13 7.47
CA LYS A 274 10.90 -18.17 8.94
C LYS A 274 11.89 -17.16 9.52
N THR A 275 12.74 -16.57 8.69
CA THR A 275 13.81 -15.65 9.12
C THR A 275 13.84 -14.40 8.25
N SER A 276 13.98 -13.25 8.88
CA SER A 276 13.74 -11.97 8.22
C SER A 276 15.03 -11.36 7.64
N LEU A 277 15.39 -11.73 6.40
CA LEU A 277 16.35 -10.91 5.64
C LEU A 277 15.74 -9.53 5.33
N PHE A 278 14.42 -9.48 5.11
CA PHE A 278 13.66 -8.28 4.74
C PHE A 278 13.65 -7.20 5.82
N SER A 279 13.65 -7.59 7.09
CA SER A 279 13.60 -6.68 8.24
C SER A 279 14.82 -5.76 8.28
N ARG A 280 15.99 -6.22 7.80
CA ARG A 280 17.22 -5.40 7.72
C ARG A 280 17.13 -4.31 6.65
N VAL A 281 16.35 -4.51 5.60
CA VAL A 281 16.22 -3.58 4.46
C VAL A 281 15.20 -2.47 4.74
N CYS A 282 14.23 -2.71 5.62
CA CYS A 282 13.07 -1.84 5.78
C CYS A 282 13.07 -0.95 7.04
N LYS A 283 14.17 -0.89 7.80
CA LYS A 283 14.26 -0.18 9.09
C LYS A 283 13.80 1.28 9.04
N HIS A 284 13.85 1.93 7.87
CA HIS A 284 13.44 3.31 7.72
C HIS A 284 11.94 3.51 7.47
N ILE A 285 11.22 2.58 6.83
CA ILE A 285 9.92 2.87 6.21
C ILE A 285 8.75 2.96 7.21
N TYR A 286 8.88 2.34 8.37
CA TYR A 286 7.72 2.02 9.21
C TYR A 286 7.27 3.10 10.20
N ASN A 287 8.09 4.11 10.49
CA ASN A 287 7.74 5.09 11.52
C ASN A 287 6.65 6.10 11.10
N GLY A 288 6.39 6.28 9.80
CA GLY A 288 5.44 7.29 9.29
C GLY A 288 4.01 6.80 9.01
N ALA A 289 3.76 5.48 9.05
CA ALA A 289 2.50 4.89 8.60
C ALA A 289 1.33 5.15 9.57
N CYS A 290 1.63 5.26 10.86
CA CYS A 290 0.63 5.40 11.93
C CYS A 290 -0.12 6.75 11.89
N ASP A 291 0.59 7.86 11.66
CA ASP A 291 -0.03 9.19 11.64
C ASP A 291 -0.96 9.36 10.45
N LEU A 292 -0.60 8.76 9.31
CA LEU A 292 -1.38 8.80 8.09
C LEU A 292 -2.66 7.95 8.20
N TYR A 293 -2.58 6.82 8.91
CA TYR A 293 -3.74 6.00 9.26
C TYR A 293 -4.75 6.78 10.11
N ASN A 294 -4.31 7.39 11.22
CA ASN A 294 -5.20 8.10 12.14
C ASN A 294 -5.94 9.27 11.46
N ARG A 295 -5.34 9.90 10.45
CA ARG A 295 -5.99 10.98 9.69
C ARG A 295 -7.11 10.52 8.77
N LEU A 296 -7.07 9.27 8.30
CA LEU A 296 -8.02 8.76 7.32
C LEU A 296 -9.06 7.81 7.90
N PHE A 297 -8.68 7.02 8.90
CA PHE A 297 -9.47 5.89 9.38
C PHE A 297 -9.72 5.91 10.89
N GLY A 298 -9.15 6.90 11.61
CA GLY A 298 -9.26 7.09 13.05
C GLY A 298 -10.40 8.03 13.45
#